data_AF-A0A099RWV6-F1
#
_entry.id   AF-A0A099RWV6-F1
#
_cell.length_a   1.000
_cell.length_b   1.000
_cell.length_c   1.000
_cell.angle_alpha   90.00
_cell.angle_beta   90.00
_cell.angle_gamma   90.00
#
_symmetry.space_group_name_H-M   'P 1'
#
loop_
_entity.id
_entity.type
_entity.pdbx_description
1 polymer ?
#
loop_
_entity_poly.entity_id
_entity_poly.type
_entity_poly.pdbx_seq_one_letter_code
_entity_poly.pdbx_strand_id
1 'polypeptide(L)'
;MGNIEFERIWQDDDFFELRCKANSDRISVTMNTYVNDELIDELTFKIQQFTQQAIKEFVWETGKRGNDSTPDFMMKIFYKDRSGHIRAEVFCEIDDGASLEEHSCCFYIDGIKSWQLEQFGEQIQNLKIHNIGTKVSII
;
A
#
# COMPACT_ATOMS: atom_id res chain seq x y z
N MET A 1 -13.68 2.63 -10.46
CA MET A 1 -12.42 1.87 -10.62
C MET A 1 -11.60 2.06 -9.36
N GLY A 2 -11.11 0.96 -8.80
CA GLY A 2 -10.32 1.03 -7.57
C GLY A 2 -8.86 1.42 -7.84
N ASN A 3 -8.23 2.07 -6.88
CA ASN A 3 -6.85 2.57 -6.97
C ASN A 3 -6.19 2.57 -5.58
N ILE A 4 -4.86 2.42 -5.57
CA ILE A 4 -3.98 2.65 -4.44
C ILE A 4 -2.96 3.71 -4.87
N GLU A 5 -2.87 4.82 -4.15
CA GLU A 5 -1.92 5.92 -4.38
C GLU A 5 -1.09 6.18 -3.12
N PHE A 6 0.21 6.33 -3.31
CA PHE A 6 1.16 6.77 -2.29
C PHE A 6 1.74 8.12 -2.67
N GLU A 7 1.71 9.06 -1.73
CA GLU A 7 2.31 10.39 -1.86
C GLU A 7 3.30 10.60 -0.71
N ARG A 8 4.56 10.92 -1.03
CA ARG A 8 5.53 11.33 -0.01
C ARG A 8 5.20 12.74 0.46
N ILE A 9 4.93 12.92 1.76
CA ILE A 9 4.45 14.21 2.29
C ILE A 9 5.41 14.85 3.30
N TRP A 10 6.28 14.06 3.92
CA TRP A 10 7.26 14.55 4.89
C TRP A 10 8.48 13.61 4.96
N GLN A 11 9.57 14.05 5.57
CA GLN A 11 10.82 13.30 5.69
C GLN A 11 11.58 13.60 7.00
N ASP A 12 12.17 12.55 7.58
CA ASP A 12 13.26 12.56 8.58
C ASP A 12 14.57 11.98 7.99
N ASP A 13 15.61 11.84 8.81
CA ASP A 13 16.90 11.24 8.44
C ASP A 13 16.76 9.76 8.05
N ASP A 14 15.97 8.97 8.80
CA ASP A 14 15.88 7.51 8.65
C ASP A 14 14.55 6.99 8.08
N PHE A 15 13.52 7.85 7.99
CA PHE A 15 12.18 7.48 7.52
C PHE A 15 11.46 8.65 6.86
N PHE A 16 10.36 8.36 6.16
CA PHE A 16 9.52 9.38 5.55
C PHE A 16 8.04 9.04 5.71
N GLU A 17 7.22 10.09 5.68
CA GLU A 17 5.77 9.96 5.82
C GLU A 17 5.13 9.82 4.44
N LEU A 18 4.34 8.76 4.29
CA LEU A 18 3.49 8.49 3.15
C LEU A 18 2.04 8.81 3.49
N ARG A 19 1.40 9.58 2.62
CA ARG A 19 -0.05 9.61 2.53
C ARG A 19 -0.50 8.47 1.63
N CYS A 20 -1.18 7.50 2.24
CA CYS A 20 -1.77 6.35 1.59
C CYS A 20 -3.23 6.64 1.28
N LYS A 21 -3.60 6.56 0.00
CA LYS A 21 -4.99 6.62 -0.44
C LYS A 21 -5.36 5.31 -1.08
N ALA A 22 -6.49 4.75 -0.67
CA ALA A 22 -7.05 3.56 -1.28
C ALA A 22 -8.53 3.79 -1.53
N ASN A 23 -8.99 3.45 -2.73
CA ASN A 23 -10.40 3.60 -3.08
C ASN A 23 -10.92 2.41 -3.86
N SER A 24 -12.19 2.13 -3.65
CA SER A 24 -13.05 1.24 -4.43
C SER A 24 -14.25 2.04 -4.92
N ASP A 25 -15.20 1.38 -5.58
CA ASP A 25 -16.44 2.05 -6.01
C ASP A 25 -17.35 2.46 -4.83
N ARG A 26 -17.07 1.99 -3.61
CA ARG A 26 -17.93 2.20 -2.43
C ARG A 26 -17.23 2.87 -1.25
N ILE A 27 -15.90 2.78 -1.18
CA ILE A 27 -15.11 3.19 -0.02
C ILE A 27 -13.91 3.98 -0.53
N SER A 28 -13.58 5.07 0.16
CA SER A 28 -12.32 5.79 -0.01
C SER A 28 -11.74 6.06 1.36
N VAL A 29 -10.48 5.68 1.54
CA VAL A 29 -9.71 5.93 2.76
C VAL A 29 -8.48 6.75 2.40
N THR A 30 -8.10 7.66 3.29
CA THR A 30 -6.85 8.40 3.26
C THR A 30 -6.28 8.37 4.66
N MET A 31 -5.03 7.93 4.79
CA MET A 31 -4.29 7.94 6.05
C MET A 31 -2.84 8.29 5.79
N ASN A 32 -2.13 8.66 6.84
CA ASN A 32 -0.69 8.83 6.79
C ASN A 32 -0.01 7.72 7.60
N THR A 33 1.16 7.29 7.15
CA THR A 33 2.01 6.32 7.84
C THR A 33 3.47 6.64 7.58
N TYR A 34 4.36 6.11 8.41
CA TYR A 34 5.79 6.20 8.20
C TYR A 34 6.34 4.93 7.55
N VAL A 35 7.32 5.09 6.69
CA VAL A 35 8.06 4.01 6.04
C VAL A 35 9.53 4.37 5.90
N ASN A 36 10.38 3.39 5.65
CA ASN A 36 11.78 3.56 5.30
C ASN A 36 12.08 2.94 3.92
N ASP A 37 13.31 3.12 3.45
CA ASP A 37 13.74 2.58 2.16
C ASP A 37 13.65 1.05 2.10
N GLU A 38 13.91 0.36 3.22
CA GLU A 38 13.82 -1.11 3.31
C GLU A 38 12.39 -1.63 3.07
N LEU A 39 11.38 -0.96 3.63
CA LEU A 39 9.96 -1.31 3.42
C LEU A 39 9.54 -1.11 1.95
N ILE A 40 10.08 -0.10 1.28
CA ILE A 40 9.83 0.10 -0.16
C ILE A 40 10.51 -1.00 -0.98
N ASP A 41 11.73 -1.39 -0.63
CA ASP A 41 12.45 -2.47 -1.30
C ASP A 41 11.78 -3.83 -1.11
N GLU A 42 11.24 -4.09 0.08
CA GLU A 42 10.42 -5.26 0.36
C GLU A 42 9.18 -5.31 -0.54
N LEU A 43 8.47 -4.19 -0.68
CA LEU A 43 7.28 -4.11 -1.55
C LEU A 43 7.65 -4.35 -3.01
N THR A 44 8.69 -3.69 -3.52
CA THR A 44 9.17 -3.89 -4.90
C THR A 44 9.58 -5.35 -5.12
N PHE A 45 10.29 -5.96 -4.18
CA PHE A 45 10.69 -7.37 -4.29
C PHE A 45 9.47 -8.31 -4.31
N LYS A 46 8.48 -8.09 -3.42
CA LYS A 46 7.24 -8.88 -3.38
C LYS A 46 6.43 -8.75 -4.67
N ILE A 47 6.32 -7.53 -5.21
CA ILE A 47 5.68 -7.28 -6.51
C ILE A 47 6.39 -8.08 -7.60
N GLN A 48 7.73 -8.01 -7.66
CA GLN A 48 8.52 -8.74 -8.66
C GLN A 48 8.32 -10.25 -8.56
N GLN A 49 8.35 -10.83 -7.35
CA GLN A 49 8.10 -12.25 -7.14
C GLN A 49 6.68 -12.65 -7.57
N PHE A 50 5.69 -11.80 -7.31
CA PHE A 50 4.30 -12.05 -7.64
C PHE A 50 4.05 -12.00 -9.16
N THR A 51 4.60 -11.01 -9.85
CA THR A 51 4.43 -10.83 -11.30
C THR A 51 5.18 -11.90 -12.09
N GLN A 52 6.30 -12.40 -11.57
CA GLN A 52 7.01 -13.58 -12.09
C GLN A 52 6.34 -14.91 -11.73
N GLN A 53 5.20 -14.90 -11.02
CA GLN A 53 4.46 -16.07 -10.55
C GLN A 53 5.26 -16.99 -9.61
N ALA A 54 6.33 -16.48 -8.99
CA ALA A 54 7.09 -17.22 -7.97
C ALA A 54 6.28 -17.36 -6.67
N ILE A 55 5.39 -16.41 -6.38
CA ILE A 55 4.43 -16.43 -5.28
C ILE A 55 3.01 -16.18 -5.78
N LYS A 56 2.00 -16.68 -5.04
CA LYS A 56 0.58 -16.55 -5.39
C LYS A 56 -0.15 -15.40 -4.68
N GLU A 57 0.43 -14.93 -3.59
CA GLU A 57 -0.07 -13.80 -2.80
C GLU A 57 1.08 -13.23 -1.98
N PHE A 58 0.95 -11.97 -1.58
CA PHE A 58 1.84 -11.34 -0.60
C PHE A 58 1.07 -10.33 0.25
N VAL A 59 1.61 -10.04 1.43
CA VAL A 59 1.17 -8.98 2.33
C VAL A 59 2.28 -7.96 2.43
N TRP A 60 1.94 -6.67 2.48
CA TRP A 60 2.85 -5.59 2.84
C TRP A 60 2.15 -4.69 3.85
N GLU A 61 2.84 -4.33 4.92
CA GLU A 61 2.32 -3.53 6.03
C GLU A 61 3.38 -2.50 6.43
N THR A 62 2.94 -1.31 6.86
CA THR A 62 3.85 -0.20 7.18
C THR A 62 4.23 -0.14 8.64
N GLY A 63 3.42 -0.74 9.51
CA GLY A 63 3.63 -0.72 10.95
C GLY A 63 3.23 -2.02 11.62
N LYS A 64 3.32 -1.99 12.95
CA LYS A 64 2.61 -2.97 13.78
C LYS A 64 1.20 -2.44 14.02
N ARG A 65 0.26 -3.34 14.24
CA ARG A 65 -1.11 -2.99 14.59
C ARG A 65 -1.24 -2.66 16.06
N GLY A 66 -2.19 -1.80 16.37
CA GLY A 66 -2.63 -1.50 17.72
C GLY A 66 -2.15 -0.14 18.25
N ASN A 67 -2.60 0.17 19.46
CA ASN A 67 -2.48 1.51 20.04
C ASN A 67 -1.04 1.94 20.40
N ASP A 68 -0.09 1.00 20.41
CA ASP A 68 1.30 1.24 20.78
C ASP A 68 2.18 1.63 19.58
N SER A 69 1.58 1.83 18.41
CA SER A 69 2.28 2.13 17.15
C SER A 69 1.58 3.21 16.33
N THR A 70 2.29 3.71 15.32
CA THR A 70 1.71 4.60 14.31
C THR A 70 0.66 3.84 13.50
N PRO A 71 -0.39 4.52 12.98
CA PRO A 71 -1.45 3.89 12.20
C PRO A 71 -0.91 2.96 11.10
N ASP A 72 -1.36 1.70 11.10
CA ASP A 72 -0.93 0.70 10.12
C ASP A 72 -1.72 0.79 8.81
N PHE A 73 -1.01 0.77 7.69
CA PHE A 73 -1.55 0.54 6.35
C PHE A 73 -1.07 -0.83 5.87
N MET A 74 -2.00 -1.76 5.68
CA MET A 74 -1.70 -3.09 5.16
C MET A 74 -2.40 -3.31 3.81
N MET A 75 -1.67 -3.89 2.86
CA MET A 75 -2.24 -4.44 1.64
C MET A 75 -1.88 -5.92 1.47
N LYS A 76 -2.88 -6.73 1.11
CA LYS A 76 -2.69 -8.10 0.64
C LYS A 76 -3.04 -8.18 -0.84
N ILE A 77 -2.08 -8.57 -1.68
CA ILE A 77 -2.27 -8.77 -3.12
C ILE A 77 -2.35 -10.26 -3.44
N PHE A 78 -3.34 -10.67 -4.23
CA PHE A 78 -3.53 -12.06 -4.63
C PHE A 78 -4.29 -12.19 -5.96
N TYR A 79 -4.14 -13.35 -6.60
CA TYR A 79 -4.96 -13.72 -7.75
C TYR A 79 -6.38 -14.08 -7.30
N LYS A 80 -7.37 -13.32 -7.77
CA LYS A 80 -8.80 -13.55 -7.52
C LYS A 80 -9.30 -14.84 -8.15
N ASP A 81 -8.77 -15.18 -9.32
CA ASP A 81 -9.18 -16.34 -10.09
C ASP A 81 -8.05 -16.89 -10.98
N ARG A 82 -8.34 -18.00 -11.66
CA ARG A 82 -7.39 -18.68 -12.55
C ARG A 82 -7.14 -17.94 -13.86
N SER A 83 -7.90 -16.89 -14.18
CA SER A 83 -7.69 -16.05 -15.37
C SER A 83 -6.70 -14.92 -15.12
N GLY A 84 -6.09 -14.84 -13.94
CA GLY A 84 -5.05 -13.87 -13.63
C GLY A 84 -5.59 -12.51 -13.21
N HIS A 85 -6.88 -12.40 -12.87
CA HIS A 85 -7.39 -11.16 -12.26
C HIS A 85 -6.78 -10.96 -10.89
N ILE A 86 -6.22 -9.78 -10.64
CA ILE A 86 -5.59 -9.42 -9.37
C ILE A 86 -6.59 -8.66 -8.51
N ARG A 87 -6.57 -8.94 -7.21
CA ARG A 87 -7.32 -8.23 -6.18
C ARG A 87 -6.37 -7.81 -5.06
N ALA A 88 -6.59 -6.61 -4.54
CA ALA A 88 -6.00 -6.16 -3.28
C ALA A 88 -7.05 -6.16 -2.17
N GLU A 89 -6.70 -6.67 -1.00
CA GLU A 89 -7.38 -6.39 0.25
C GLU A 89 -6.59 -5.29 0.96
N VAL A 90 -7.25 -4.18 1.29
CA VAL A 90 -6.64 -3.06 2.00
C VAL A 90 -7.21 -3.02 3.39
N PHE A 91 -6.33 -2.90 4.38
CA PHE A 91 -6.65 -2.66 5.78
C PHE A 91 -5.98 -1.36 6.22
N CYS A 92 -6.73 -0.53 6.93
CA CYS A 92 -6.25 0.75 7.46
C CYS A 92 -6.79 0.96 8.87
N GLU A 93 -5.92 1.34 9.80
CA GLU A 93 -6.32 1.91 11.09
C GLU A 93 -6.73 3.38 10.89
N ILE A 94 -7.86 3.78 11.48
CA ILE A 94 -8.41 5.13 11.32
C ILE A 94 -8.01 5.95 12.55
N ASP A 95 -7.13 6.93 12.34
CA ASP A 95 -6.74 7.89 13.37
C ASP A 95 -7.77 9.05 13.44
N ASP A 96 -8.91 8.78 14.07
CA ASP A 96 -9.99 9.76 14.30
C ASP A 96 -10.12 10.20 15.77
N GLY A 97 -9.10 9.93 16.58
CA GLY A 97 -9.07 10.22 18.00
C GLY A 97 -9.71 9.15 18.90
N ALA A 98 -10.22 8.05 18.32
CA ALA A 98 -10.55 6.82 19.04
C ALA A 98 -9.37 5.83 19.06
N SER A 99 -9.56 4.66 19.67
CA SER A 99 -8.54 3.60 19.65
C SER A 99 -8.36 3.04 18.24
N LEU A 100 -7.09 2.87 17.81
CA LEU A 100 -6.73 2.24 16.53
C LEU A 100 -7.22 0.79 16.42
N GLU A 101 -7.39 0.11 17.57
CA GLU A 101 -7.92 -1.25 17.62
C GLU A 101 -9.44 -1.31 17.38
N GLU A 102 -10.15 -0.23 17.67
CA GLU A 102 -11.60 -0.16 17.55
C GLU A 102 -12.03 0.35 16.17
N HIS A 103 -11.29 1.31 15.61
CA HIS A 103 -11.65 1.99 14.38
C HIS A 103 -10.69 1.59 13.25
N SER A 104 -11.11 0.61 12.46
CA SER A 104 -10.38 0.17 11.26
C SER A 104 -11.32 -0.02 10.06
N CYS A 105 -10.74 0.06 8.86
CA CYS A 105 -11.43 -0.20 7.61
C CYS A 105 -10.75 -1.37 6.88
N CYS A 106 -11.55 -2.30 6.35
CA CYS A 106 -11.06 -3.38 5.49
C CYS A 106 -11.96 -3.51 4.26
N PHE A 107 -11.37 -3.46 3.06
CA PHE A 107 -12.11 -3.57 1.82
C PHE A 107 -11.28 -4.08 0.64
N TYR A 108 -11.98 -4.55 -0.40
CA TYR A 108 -11.35 -5.02 -1.63
C TYR A 108 -11.26 -3.95 -2.70
N ILE A 109 -10.14 -3.98 -3.42
CA ILE A 109 -9.89 -3.27 -4.67
C ILE A 109 -9.76 -4.33 -5.77
N ASP A 110 -10.72 -4.33 -6.68
CA ASP A 110 -10.77 -5.19 -7.85
C ASP A 110 -10.27 -4.45 -9.10
N GLY A 111 -9.84 -5.20 -10.11
CA GLY A 111 -9.57 -4.67 -11.45
C GLY A 111 -8.11 -4.34 -11.74
N ILE A 112 -7.21 -4.62 -10.79
CA ILE A 112 -5.76 -4.47 -10.97
C ILE A 112 -5.28 -5.44 -12.06
N LYS A 113 -4.51 -4.94 -13.00
CA LYS A 113 -3.85 -5.70 -14.06
C LYS A 113 -2.39 -5.94 -13.72
N SER A 114 -1.82 -7.05 -14.21
CA SER A 114 -0.40 -7.39 -13.97
C SER A 114 0.53 -6.25 -14.34
N TRP A 115 0.36 -5.67 -15.54
CA TRP A 115 1.20 -4.58 -16.02
C TRP A 115 1.11 -3.31 -15.16
N GLN A 116 -0.06 -3.00 -14.55
CA GLN A 116 -0.19 -1.86 -13.62
C GLN A 116 0.59 -2.12 -12.34
N LEU A 117 0.55 -3.37 -11.83
CA LEU A 117 1.28 -3.76 -10.64
C LEU A 117 2.79 -3.78 -10.90
N GLU A 118 3.23 -4.25 -12.07
CA GLU A 118 4.63 -4.19 -12.52
C GLU A 118 5.13 -2.74 -12.60
N GLN A 119 4.40 -1.88 -13.30
CA GLN A 119 4.72 -0.46 -13.41
C GLN A 119 4.76 0.23 -12.05
N PHE A 120 3.81 -0.10 -11.16
CA PHE A 120 3.80 0.40 -9.80
C PHE A 120 5.06 -0.03 -9.02
N GLY A 121 5.48 -1.30 -9.14
CA GLY A 121 6.70 -1.81 -8.51
C GLY A 121 7.98 -1.11 -8.98
N GLU A 122 8.03 -0.68 -10.23
CA GLU A 122 9.12 0.14 -10.78
C GLU A 122 9.06 1.59 -10.27
N GLN A 123 7.87 2.19 -10.28
CA GLN A 123 7.69 3.59 -9.92
C GLN A 123 7.81 3.86 -8.42
N ILE A 124 7.46 2.90 -7.56
CA ILE A 124 7.47 3.08 -6.10
C ILE A 124 8.87 3.34 -5.56
N GLN A 125 9.90 2.88 -6.27
CA GLN A 125 11.30 3.17 -5.97
C GLN A 125 11.60 4.68 -6.02
N ASN A 126 10.84 5.47 -6.79
CA ASN A 126 10.96 6.92 -6.82
C ASN A 126 10.57 7.58 -5.49
N LEU A 127 9.80 6.90 -4.63
CA LEU A 127 9.47 7.43 -3.31
C LEU A 127 10.68 7.54 -2.40
N LYS A 128 11.75 6.77 -2.63
CA LYS A 128 13.01 6.86 -1.89
C LYS A 128 13.81 8.13 -2.23
N ILE A 129 13.60 8.68 -3.44
CA ILE A 129 14.20 9.95 -3.84
C ILE A 129 13.61 11.05 -2.97
N HIS A 130 14.49 11.89 -2.40
CA HIS A 130 14.16 12.92 -1.41
C HIS A 130 13.39 14.11 -2.03
N ASN A 131 12.19 13.83 -2.53
CA ASN A 131 11.34 14.79 -3.22
C ASN A 131 9.91 14.69 -2.69
N ILE A 132 9.56 15.61 -1.78
CA ILE A 132 8.22 15.74 -1.23
C ILE A 132 7.23 16.06 -2.36
N GLY A 133 6.07 15.41 -2.32
CA GLY A 133 5.03 15.50 -3.36
C GLY A 133 5.17 14.45 -4.47
N THR A 134 6.19 13.57 -4.42
CA THR A 134 6.29 12.43 -5.32
C THR A 134 5.09 11.50 -5.11
N LYS A 135 4.41 11.15 -6.21
CA LYS A 135 3.21 10.30 -6.22
C LYS A 135 3.42 9.08 -7.09
N VAL A 136 2.92 7.95 -6.61
CA VAL A 136 2.91 6.68 -7.32
C VAL A 136 1.57 6.00 -7.09
N SER A 137 0.97 5.40 -8.13
CA SER A 137 -0.36 4.81 -8.03
C SER A 137 -0.55 3.58 -8.91
N ILE A 138 -1.49 2.72 -8.53
CA ILE A 138 -1.93 1.55 -9.31
C ILE A 138 -3.16 1.95 -10.15
N ILE A 139 -2.96 2.68 -11.25
CA ILE A 139 -3.99 3.08 -12.25
C ILE A 139 -3.47 2.87 -13.66
#